data_AF-C9SH55-F1
#
_entry.id   AF-C9SH55-F1
#
_cell.length_a   1.000
_cell.length_b   1.000
_cell.length_c   1.000
_cell.angle_alpha   90.00
_cell.angle_beta   90.00
_cell.angle_gamma   90.00
#
_symmetry.space_group_name_H-M   'P 1'
#
loop_
_entity.id
_entity.type
_entity.pdbx_description
1 polymer ?
#
loop_
_entity_poly.entity_id
_entity_poly.type
_entity_poly.pdbx_seq_one_letter_code
_entity_poly.pdbx_strand_id
1 'polypeptide(L)'
;MLANAIGKAEFYELLASYASVLESISAAKEKPGQKTLKELDEFRYVEAPRLFSQHGTPERLMTHDDVKILVEWKLRHGKFRPTLMKLVTSNDSSAVSKTIQDGISTFGKTSDVAKALATLAKLKGIGPATASLLLAVHQPDDVPFFSDEAYYWLCNGGKKESLKYNMKEYDELIREARALMKRLEVSAMDVEKVSYVVMRREDAGVTPLTASTRDSKASKEEAGNSKSEKDKSKPSTATRGVISQAIEAWQAILLNSGAARGHLAQRSNPANRGTAGAEPSTAPQIAGL
;
A
#
# COMPACT_ATOMS: atom_id res chain seq x y z
N MET A 1 -9.05 15.82 -4.21
CA MET A 1 -9.78 14.56 -4.47
C MET A 1 -9.96 13.84 -3.14
N LEU A 2 -11.18 13.47 -2.76
CA LEU A 2 -11.46 12.83 -1.47
C LEU A 2 -11.40 11.30 -1.57
N ALA A 3 -10.80 10.64 -0.56
CA ALA A 3 -10.61 9.19 -0.57
C ALA A 3 -11.92 8.38 -0.56
N ASN A 4 -12.99 8.90 0.02
CA ASN A 4 -14.30 8.24 0.03
C ASN A 4 -15.04 8.33 -1.32
N ALA A 5 -14.64 9.25 -2.20
CA ALA A 5 -15.29 9.50 -3.49
C ALA A 5 -14.53 8.89 -4.68
N ILE A 6 -13.25 8.54 -4.52
CA ILE A 6 -12.43 8.00 -5.62
C ILE A 6 -12.94 6.64 -6.10
N GLY A 7 -13.04 6.47 -7.42
CA GLY A 7 -13.37 5.20 -8.08
C GLY A 7 -12.15 4.33 -8.37
N LYS A 8 -12.38 3.04 -8.67
CA LYS A 8 -11.29 2.07 -8.92
C LYS A 8 -10.40 2.45 -10.11
N ALA A 9 -10.99 2.92 -11.22
CA ALA A 9 -10.23 3.34 -12.40
C ALA A 9 -9.30 4.53 -12.10
N GLU A 10 -9.85 5.59 -11.50
CA GLU A 10 -9.08 6.79 -11.11
C GLU A 10 -7.98 6.44 -10.08
N PHE A 11 -8.25 5.52 -9.16
CA PHE A 11 -7.24 5.01 -8.23
C PHE A 11 -6.05 4.37 -8.95
N TYR A 12 -6.29 3.51 -9.95
CA TYR A 12 -5.22 2.90 -10.73
C TYR A 12 -4.45 3.89 -11.61
N GLU A 13 -5.13 4.90 -12.16
CA GLU A 13 -4.45 5.99 -12.89
C GLU A 13 -3.47 6.75 -11.98
N LEU A 14 -3.89 7.08 -10.76
CA LEU A 14 -3.00 7.71 -9.78
C LEU A 14 -1.86 6.78 -9.39
N LEU A 15 -2.13 5.49 -9.15
CA LEU A 15 -1.12 4.50 -8.82
C LEU A 15 -0.06 4.39 -9.94
N ALA A 16 -0.49 4.38 -11.21
CA ALA A 16 0.42 4.33 -12.36
C ALA A 16 1.31 5.59 -12.47
N SER A 17 0.85 6.74 -11.97
CA SER A 17 1.64 7.98 -11.97
C SER A 17 2.70 8.06 -10.86
N TYR A 18 2.71 7.13 -9.91
CA TYR A 18 3.58 7.16 -8.73
C TYR A 18 5.06 7.34 -9.07
N ALA A 19 5.58 6.55 -10.01
CA ALA A 19 7.00 6.60 -10.40
C ALA A 19 7.38 7.99 -10.96
N SER A 20 6.52 8.58 -11.80
CA SER A 20 6.75 9.92 -12.36
C SER A 20 6.73 10.99 -11.28
N VAL A 21 5.78 10.94 -10.35
CA VAL A 21 5.71 11.89 -9.23
C VAL A 21 6.95 11.79 -8.34
N LEU A 22 7.41 10.57 -8.05
CA LEU A 22 8.62 10.33 -7.26
C LEU A 22 9.86 10.93 -7.92
N GLU A 23 10.05 10.71 -9.22
CA GLU A 23 11.18 11.23 -10.00
C GLU A 23 11.19 12.77 -10.06
N SER A 24 10.02 13.38 -10.28
CA SER A 24 9.88 14.85 -10.26
C SER A 24 10.27 15.46 -8.91
N ILE A 25 9.94 14.79 -7.79
CA ILE A 25 10.27 15.27 -6.45
C ILE A 25 11.75 15.01 -6.09
N SER A 26 12.34 13.93 -6.60
CA SER A 26 13.73 13.55 -6.27
C SER A 26 14.78 14.41 -6.97
N ALA A 27 14.50 14.88 -8.19
CA ALA A 27 15.43 15.66 -9.02
C ALA A 27 16.00 16.92 -8.34
N ALA A 28 15.35 17.43 -7.28
CA ALA A 28 15.76 18.62 -6.56
C ALA A 28 16.74 18.38 -5.38
N LYS A 29 17.06 17.14 -5.00
CA LYS A 29 17.60 16.84 -3.64
C LYS A 29 18.73 15.81 -3.56
N GLU A 30 19.41 15.45 -4.65
CA GLU A 30 20.44 14.40 -4.61
C GLU A 30 21.80 14.92 -4.12
N LYS A 31 22.49 14.09 -3.32
CA LYS A 31 23.85 14.33 -2.84
C LYS A 31 24.76 13.16 -3.26
N PRO A 32 25.98 13.43 -3.76
CA PRO A 32 26.93 12.37 -4.11
C PRO A 32 27.20 11.43 -2.92
N GLY A 33 27.17 10.12 -3.17
CA GLY A 33 27.51 9.09 -2.17
C GLY A 33 26.38 8.67 -1.22
N GLN A 34 25.16 9.16 -1.41
CA GLN A 34 23.96 8.69 -0.70
C GLN A 34 23.03 7.93 -1.65
N LYS A 35 22.23 7.00 -1.13
CA LYS A 35 21.18 6.35 -1.91
C LYS A 35 20.20 7.42 -2.44
N THR A 36 19.90 7.32 -3.71
CA THR A 36 18.87 8.11 -4.38
C THR A 36 17.50 7.82 -3.76
N LEU A 37 16.54 8.73 -3.95
CA LEU A 37 15.18 8.48 -3.45
C LEU A 37 14.58 7.23 -4.11
N LYS A 38 14.89 7.01 -5.39
CA LYS A 38 14.46 5.87 -6.19
C LYS A 38 14.99 4.55 -5.64
N GLU A 39 16.28 4.47 -5.30
CA GLU A 39 16.87 3.25 -4.70
C GLU A 39 16.28 2.94 -3.32
N LEU A 40 16.01 3.96 -2.51
CA LEU A 40 15.34 3.77 -1.22
C LEU A 40 13.90 3.26 -1.40
N ASP A 41 13.23 3.75 -2.44
CA ASP A 41 11.85 3.39 -2.75
C ASP A 41 11.73 1.96 -3.30
N GLU A 42 12.64 1.59 -4.20
CA GLU A 42 12.81 0.21 -4.69
C GLU A 42 13.03 -0.75 -3.53
N PHE A 43 13.89 -0.37 -2.58
CA PHE A 43 14.08 -1.17 -1.37
C PHE A 43 12.79 -1.30 -0.57
N ARG A 44 12.07 -0.21 -0.30
CA ARG A 44 10.85 -0.22 0.53
C ARG A 44 9.70 -1.03 -0.07
N TYR A 45 9.47 -0.91 -1.38
CA TYR A 45 8.27 -1.45 -2.02
C TYR A 45 8.50 -2.72 -2.84
N VAL A 46 9.74 -3.05 -3.19
CA VAL A 46 10.06 -4.23 -3.99
C VAL A 46 10.95 -5.19 -3.22
N GLU A 47 12.16 -4.77 -2.85
CA GLU A 47 13.15 -5.69 -2.25
C GLU A 47 12.74 -6.14 -0.85
N ALA A 48 12.33 -5.22 0.02
CA ALA A 48 12.03 -5.53 1.41
C ALA A 48 10.79 -6.44 1.54
N PRO A 49 9.66 -6.22 0.85
CA PRO A 49 8.56 -7.17 0.83
C PRO A 49 8.97 -8.55 0.30
N ARG A 50 9.77 -8.62 -0.78
CA ARG A 50 10.30 -9.90 -1.30
C ARG A 50 11.14 -10.64 -0.25
N LEU A 51 11.98 -9.92 0.48
CA LEU A 51 12.87 -10.51 1.49
C LEU A 51 12.14 -10.93 2.77
N PHE A 52 11.12 -10.18 3.21
CA PHE A 52 10.61 -10.22 4.58
C PHE A 52 9.11 -10.55 4.72
N SER A 53 8.30 -10.44 3.66
CA SER A 53 6.85 -10.60 3.73
C SER A 53 6.43 -11.98 4.27
N GLN A 54 5.36 -12.00 5.08
CA GLN A 54 4.79 -13.22 5.65
C GLN A 54 3.70 -13.86 4.78
N HIS A 55 3.34 -13.25 3.64
CA HIS A 55 2.42 -13.89 2.69
C HIS A 55 3.07 -15.04 1.91
N GLY A 56 4.41 -15.16 2.00
CA GLY A 56 5.19 -16.31 1.58
C GLY A 56 6.19 -16.73 2.67
N THR A 57 7.20 -17.50 2.28
CA THR A 57 8.33 -17.82 3.16
C THR A 57 9.35 -16.68 3.08
N PRO A 58 9.63 -15.96 4.19
CA PRO A 58 10.68 -14.94 4.19
C PRO A 58 12.03 -15.53 3.81
N GLU A 59 12.78 -14.85 2.94
CA GLU A 59 14.12 -15.30 2.53
C GLU A 59 15.13 -15.18 3.66
N ARG A 60 14.99 -14.13 4.49
CA ARG A 60 15.79 -13.93 5.70
C ARG A 60 15.04 -13.04 6.69
N LEU A 61 15.56 -12.95 7.91
CA LEU A 61 15.06 -11.99 8.89
C LEU A 61 15.54 -10.56 8.56
N MET A 62 14.71 -9.58 8.92
CA MET A 62 15.07 -8.16 8.86
C MET A 62 16.17 -7.85 9.88
N THR A 63 17.24 -7.22 9.40
CA THR A 63 18.40 -6.83 10.19
C THR A 63 18.31 -5.36 10.61
N HIS A 64 19.20 -4.94 11.51
CA HIS A 64 19.31 -3.55 11.91
C HIS A 64 19.66 -2.61 10.73
N ASP A 65 20.45 -3.06 9.75
CA ASP A 65 20.79 -2.21 8.59
C ASP A 65 19.59 -2.03 7.65
N ASP A 66 18.74 -3.04 7.49
CA ASP A 66 17.48 -2.90 6.74
C ASP A 66 16.57 -1.84 7.39
N VAL A 67 16.49 -1.82 8.73
CA VAL A 67 15.73 -0.82 9.48
C VAL A 67 16.26 0.59 9.22
N LYS A 68 17.58 0.76 9.18
CA LYS A 68 18.19 2.07 8.88
C LYS A 68 17.82 2.54 7.47
N ILE A 69 17.85 1.65 6.47
CA ILE A 69 17.43 1.98 5.09
C ILE A 69 15.96 2.41 5.07
N LEU A 70 15.07 1.68 5.75
CA LEU A 70 13.63 2.05 5.83
C LEU A 70 13.40 3.39 6.55
N VAL A 71 14.15 3.67 7.61
CA VAL A 71 14.08 4.95 8.32
C VAL A 71 14.64 6.09 7.47
N GLU A 72 15.69 5.84 6.69
CA GLU A 72 16.22 6.81 5.72
C GLU A 72 15.15 7.13 4.65
N TRP A 73 14.56 6.09 4.04
CA TRP A 73 13.44 6.24 3.10
C TRP A 73 12.31 7.09 3.68
N LYS A 74 11.89 6.79 4.92
CA LYS A 74 10.86 7.54 5.63
C LYS A 74 11.23 9.01 5.83
N LEU A 75 12.47 9.30 6.22
CA LEU A 75 12.94 10.68 6.45
C LEU A 75 13.03 11.49 5.16
N ARG A 76 13.15 10.82 3.99
CA ARG A 76 13.11 11.46 2.68
C ARG A 76 11.69 11.72 2.18
N HIS A 77 10.72 10.93 2.62
CA HIS A 77 9.31 11.07 2.25
C HIS A 77 8.54 12.02 3.18
N GLY A 78 8.79 11.96 4.48
CA GLY A 78 8.01 12.68 5.49
C GLY A 78 8.72 13.91 6.08
N LYS A 79 8.21 14.34 7.24
CA LYS A 79 8.82 15.40 8.04
C LYS A 79 10.24 15.03 8.48
N PHE A 80 11.21 15.90 8.15
CA PHE A 80 12.60 15.72 8.55
C PHE A 80 12.76 15.74 10.08
N ARG A 81 13.45 14.72 10.62
CA ARG A 81 13.71 14.54 12.06
C ARG A 81 15.17 14.15 12.28
N PRO A 82 16.07 15.13 12.49
CA PRO A 82 17.53 14.90 12.45
C PRO A 82 18.03 13.92 13.51
N THR A 83 17.32 13.78 14.63
CA THR A 83 17.70 12.89 15.74
C THR A 83 17.26 11.44 15.55
N LEU A 84 16.31 11.17 14.64
CA LEU A 84 15.67 9.86 14.50
C LEU A 84 16.69 8.79 14.11
N MET A 85 17.51 9.06 13.10
CA MET A 85 18.51 8.11 12.61
C MET A 85 19.56 7.77 13.68
N LYS A 86 19.99 8.77 14.47
CA LYS A 86 20.92 8.59 15.59
C LYS A 86 20.35 7.67 16.65
N LEU A 87 19.07 7.85 17.02
CA LEU A 87 18.40 7.01 18.00
C LEU A 87 18.27 5.57 17.52
N VAL A 88 17.83 5.36 16.28
CA VAL A 88 17.68 4.03 15.68
C VAL A 88 19.04 3.32 15.65
N THR A 89 20.07 3.98 15.14
CA THR A 89 21.45 3.44 15.05
C THR A 89 22.03 3.06 16.41
N SER A 90 21.60 3.72 17.50
CA SER A 90 22.09 3.46 18.86
C SER A 90 21.53 2.20 19.53
N ASN A 91 20.58 1.50 18.89
CA ASN A 91 20.09 0.22 19.41
C ASN A 91 21.11 -0.90 19.16
N ASP A 92 21.14 -1.88 20.06
CA ASP A 92 21.90 -3.12 19.84
C ASP A 92 21.29 -3.93 18.69
N SER A 93 22.13 -4.41 17.77
CA SER A 93 21.66 -5.11 16.56
C SER A 93 20.94 -6.42 16.87
N SER A 94 21.34 -7.15 17.91
CA SER A 94 20.66 -8.40 18.29
C SER A 94 19.29 -8.12 18.91
N ALA A 95 19.19 -7.05 19.72
CA ALA A 95 17.94 -6.58 20.29
C ALA A 95 16.96 -6.08 19.21
N VAL A 96 17.46 -5.40 18.16
CA VAL A 96 16.64 -4.96 17.02
C VAL A 96 16.04 -6.17 16.30
N SER A 97 16.86 -7.12 15.84
CA SER A 97 16.37 -8.29 15.12
C SER A 97 15.35 -9.10 15.93
N LYS A 98 15.63 -9.32 17.23
CA LYS A 98 14.72 -10.03 18.14
C LYS A 98 13.40 -9.28 18.32
N THR A 99 13.45 -7.97 18.60
CA THR A 99 12.24 -7.17 18.84
C THR A 99 11.35 -7.11 17.60
N ILE A 100 11.95 -7.04 16.39
CA ILE A 100 11.20 -7.12 15.14
C ILE A 100 10.53 -8.49 15.02
N GLN A 101 11.28 -9.57 15.16
CA GLN A 101 10.72 -10.92 15.09
C GLN A 101 9.57 -11.13 16.09
N ASP A 102 9.71 -10.65 17.32
CA ASP A 102 8.67 -10.72 18.34
C ASP A 102 7.42 -9.91 17.94
N GLY A 103 7.59 -8.69 17.43
CA GLY A 103 6.48 -7.85 16.97
C GLY A 103 5.72 -8.47 15.80
N ILE A 104 6.45 -8.98 14.82
CA ILE A 104 5.90 -9.65 13.64
C ILE A 104 5.21 -10.97 14.02
N SER A 105 5.81 -11.79 14.90
CA SER A 105 5.19 -13.01 15.43
C SER A 105 3.92 -12.71 16.23
N THR A 106 3.93 -11.62 17.02
CA THR A 106 2.76 -11.17 17.77
C THR A 106 1.62 -10.83 16.83
N PHE A 107 1.88 -10.08 15.75
CA PHE A 107 0.87 -9.80 14.74
C PHE A 107 0.35 -11.08 14.10
N GLY A 108 1.23 -11.97 13.63
CA GLY A 108 0.82 -13.21 12.97
C GLY A 108 -0.06 -14.12 13.84
N LYS A 109 0.12 -14.10 15.17
CA LYS A 109 -0.67 -14.90 16.12
C LYS A 109 -2.01 -14.28 16.51
N THR A 110 -2.10 -12.95 16.50
CA THR A 110 -3.22 -12.23 17.14
C THR A 110 -4.00 -11.35 16.18
N SER A 111 -3.43 -11.04 15.01
CA SER A 111 -3.88 -9.99 14.09
C SER A 111 -4.07 -8.62 14.75
N ASP A 112 -3.43 -8.40 15.92
CA ASP A 112 -3.54 -7.19 16.72
C ASP A 112 -2.40 -6.25 16.38
N VAL A 113 -2.70 -5.26 15.55
CA VAL A 113 -1.72 -4.25 15.12
C VAL A 113 -1.19 -3.44 16.30
N ALA A 114 -2.04 -3.09 17.28
CA ALA A 114 -1.63 -2.29 18.42
C ALA A 114 -0.60 -3.03 19.28
N LYS A 115 -0.79 -4.33 19.54
CA LYS A 115 0.19 -5.15 20.27
C LYS A 115 1.51 -5.31 19.52
N ALA A 116 1.45 -5.51 18.20
CA ALA A 116 2.64 -5.61 17.38
C ALA A 116 3.45 -4.30 17.42
N LEU A 117 2.79 -3.15 17.21
CA LEU A 117 3.42 -1.84 17.28
C LEU A 117 3.97 -1.53 18.67
N ALA A 118 3.26 -1.88 19.74
CA ALA A 118 3.75 -1.70 21.11
C ALA A 118 5.05 -2.50 21.37
N THR A 119 5.18 -3.68 20.75
CA THR A 119 6.42 -4.47 20.80
C THR A 119 7.55 -3.79 20.04
N LEU A 120 7.30 -3.36 18.79
CA LEU A 120 8.28 -2.68 17.95
C LEU A 120 8.74 -1.35 18.55
N ALA A 121 7.83 -0.62 19.21
CA ALA A 121 8.09 0.69 19.81
C ALA A 121 8.98 0.63 21.07
N LYS A 122 9.41 -0.56 21.51
CA LYS A 122 10.43 -0.71 22.56
C LYS A 122 11.82 -0.24 22.10
N LEU A 123 12.07 -0.20 20.79
CA LEU A 123 13.33 0.25 20.21
C LEU A 123 13.44 1.78 20.21
N LYS A 124 14.63 2.31 20.51
CA LYS A 124 14.89 3.76 20.51
C LYS A 124 14.67 4.33 19.11
N GLY A 125 13.96 5.44 19.01
CA GLY A 125 13.64 6.07 17.72
C GLY A 125 12.53 5.36 16.95
N ILE A 126 11.85 4.37 17.52
CA ILE A 126 10.71 3.71 16.89
C ILE A 126 9.44 4.07 17.65
N GLY A 127 8.65 4.98 17.08
CA GLY A 127 7.27 5.27 17.53
C GLY A 127 6.23 4.62 16.62
N PRO A 128 4.91 4.86 16.84
CA PRO A 128 3.83 4.24 16.05
C PRO A 128 4.01 4.37 14.54
N ALA A 129 4.48 5.53 14.07
CA ALA A 129 4.75 5.71 12.64
C ALA A 129 5.93 4.88 12.12
N THR A 130 7.01 4.70 12.88
CA THR A 130 8.13 3.86 12.40
C THR A 130 7.81 2.38 12.58
N ALA A 131 7.11 2.01 13.65
CA ALA A 131 6.67 0.65 13.89
C ALA A 131 5.67 0.15 12.83
N SER A 132 4.72 0.99 12.41
CA SER A 132 3.82 0.67 11.28
C SER A 132 4.57 0.49 9.97
N LEU A 133 5.63 1.27 9.70
CA LEU A 133 6.48 1.07 8.52
C LEU A 133 7.12 -0.33 8.50
N LEU A 134 7.69 -0.75 9.63
CA LEU A 134 8.31 -2.06 9.74
C LEU A 134 7.28 -3.19 9.58
N LEU A 135 6.09 -3.03 10.15
CA LEU A 135 5.02 -4.02 10.01
C LEU A 135 4.46 -4.07 8.57
N ALA A 136 4.28 -2.92 7.91
CA ALA A 136 3.79 -2.83 6.53
C ALA A 136 4.73 -3.49 5.50
N VAL A 137 6.04 -3.54 5.76
CA VAL A 137 6.98 -4.32 4.92
C VAL A 137 6.72 -5.82 5.01
N HIS A 138 6.36 -6.32 6.20
CA HIS A 138 6.06 -7.74 6.42
C HIS A 138 4.63 -8.12 6.00
N GLN A 139 3.74 -7.13 5.91
CA GLN A 139 2.30 -7.29 5.64
C GLN A 139 1.84 -6.27 4.58
N PRO A 140 2.42 -6.30 3.37
CA PRO A 140 2.24 -5.26 2.35
C PRO A 140 0.80 -5.11 1.86
N ASP A 141 -0.01 -6.18 1.89
CA ASP A 141 -1.39 -6.09 1.44
C ASP A 141 -2.37 -5.73 2.55
N ASP A 142 -1.99 -5.89 3.83
CA ASP A 142 -2.92 -5.84 4.96
C ASP A 142 -2.72 -4.64 5.89
N VAL A 143 -1.48 -4.17 6.06
CA VAL A 143 -1.13 -3.17 7.08
C VAL A 143 -0.62 -1.90 6.41
N PRO A 144 -1.37 -0.78 6.50
CA PRO A 144 -0.92 0.49 5.95
C PRO A 144 0.15 1.14 6.83
N PHE A 145 1.20 1.68 6.21
CA PHE A 145 2.15 2.55 6.87
C PHE A 145 1.50 3.88 7.29
N PHE A 146 1.77 4.33 8.52
CA PHE A 146 1.36 5.63 9.02
C PHE A 146 2.24 6.77 8.47
N SER A 147 2.04 7.12 7.20
CA SER A 147 2.59 8.30 6.57
C SER A 147 1.73 9.54 6.82
N ASP A 148 2.36 10.71 6.72
CA ASP A 148 1.66 12.00 6.79
C ASP A 148 0.63 12.07 5.64
N GLU A 149 1.03 11.67 4.42
CA GLU A 149 0.19 11.69 3.23
C GLU A 149 -1.06 10.82 3.34
N ALA A 150 -0.90 9.58 3.83
CA ALA A 150 -2.02 8.66 4.01
C ALA A 150 -3.01 9.21 5.04
N TYR A 151 -2.51 9.74 6.16
CA TYR A 151 -3.38 10.34 7.17
C TYR A 151 -4.12 11.57 6.64
N TYR A 152 -3.41 12.50 5.99
CA TYR A 152 -4.02 13.70 5.45
C TYR A 152 -5.12 13.36 4.44
N TRP A 153 -4.85 12.44 3.52
CA TRP A 153 -5.82 12.09 2.48
C TRP A 153 -7.01 11.30 3.03
N LEU A 154 -6.77 10.28 3.84
CA LEU A 154 -7.81 9.34 4.30
C LEU A 154 -8.63 9.91 5.46
N CYS A 155 -7.99 10.61 6.40
CA CYS A 155 -8.62 11.00 7.66
C CYS A 155 -8.97 12.50 7.69
N ASN A 156 -8.16 13.35 7.06
CA ASN A 156 -8.33 14.82 7.12
C ASN A 156 -8.84 15.45 5.81
N GLY A 157 -9.37 14.64 4.88
CA GLY A 157 -9.93 15.16 3.62
C GLY A 157 -8.92 15.92 2.75
N GLY A 158 -7.64 15.56 2.84
CA GLY A 158 -6.52 16.20 2.13
C GLY A 158 -5.87 17.39 2.84
N LYS A 159 -6.29 17.72 4.07
CA LYS A 159 -5.73 18.86 4.81
C LYS A 159 -4.46 18.47 5.57
N LYS A 160 -3.38 19.26 5.39
CA LYS A 160 -2.07 19.09 6.05
C LYS A 160 -2.06 19.68 7.47
N GLU A 161 -2.81 19.07 8.38
CA GLU A 161 -2.91 19.48 9.79
C GLU A 161 -1.84 18.83 10.68
N SER A 162 -1.69 19.28 11.93
CA SER A 162 -0.65 18.74 12.82
C SER A 162 -0.97 17.33 13.29
N LEU A 163 -0.02 16.40 13.10
CA LEU A 163 -0.11 15.02 13.58
C LEU A 163 0.62 14.83 14.92
N LYS A 164 0.03 14.02 15.80
CA LYS A 164 0.62 13.64 17.09
C LYS A 164 1.43 12.34 17.02
N TYR A 165 1.25 11.55 15.97
CA TYR A 165 1.90 10.27 15.73
C TYR A 165 1.64 9.24 16.83
N ASN A 166 0.39 9.17 17.31
CA ASN A 166 -0.02 8.27 18.39
C ASN A 166 -0.88 7.10 17.87
N MET A 167 -1.19 6.14 18.74
CA MET A 167 -1.99 4.97 18.36
C MET A 167 -3.43 5.31 17.99
N LYS A 168 -4.05 6.34 18.60
CA LYS A 168 -5.42 6.75 18.26
C LYS A 168 -5.53 7.22 16.81
N GLU A 169 -4.60 8.05 16.37
CA GLU A 169 -4.51 8.48 14.98
C GLU A 169 -4.24 7.28 14.05
N TYR A 170 -3.36 6.36 14.46
CA TYR A 170 -3.10 5.19 13.64
C TYR A 170 -4.31 4.24 13.52
N ASP A 171 -5.09 4.07 14.59
CA ASP A 171 -6.33 3.28 14.56
C ASP A 171 -7.36 3.89 13.61
N GLU A 172 -7.46 5.22 13.60
CA GLU A 172 -8.29 5.96 12.64
C GLU A 172 -7.82 5.71 11.20
N LEU A 173 -6.51 5.83 10.94
CA LEU A 173 -5.93 5.55 9.63
C LEU A 173 -6.21 4.11 9.17
N ILE A 174 -6.03 3.11 10.04
CA ILE A 174 -6.32 1.71 9.72
C ILE A 174 -7.78 1.53 9.33
N ARG A 175 -8.71 2.16 10.07
CA ARG A 175 -10.14 2.06 9.78
C ARG A 175 -10.45 2.59 8.38
N GLU A 176 -10.00 3.80 8.07
CA GLU A 176 -10.26 4.43 6.76
C GLU A 176 -9.55 3.68 5.62
N ALA A 177 -8.30 3.28 5.81
CA ALA A 177 -7.54 2.51 4.82
C ALA A 177 -8.23 1.17 4.52
N ARG A 178 -8.63 0.40 5.54
CA ARG A 178 -9.33 -0.89 5.35
C ARG A 178 -10.66 -0.72 4.64
N ALA A 179 -11.40 0.35 4.92
CA ALA A 179 -12.65 0.65 4.22
C ALA A 179 -12.39 0.92 2.73
N LEU A 180 -11.35 1.69 2.40
CA LEU A 180 -10.95 1.95 1.01
C LEU A 180 -10.45 0.67 0.31
N MET A 181 -9.55 -0.08 0.95
CA MET A 181 -8.99 -1.34 0.44
C MET A 181 -10.09 -2.33 0.10
N LYS A 182 -11.07 -2.50 1.00
CA LYS A 182 -12.22 -3.38 0.76
C LYS A 182 -13.11 -2.88 -0.39
N ARG A 183 -13.36 -1.58 -0.46
CA ARG A 183 -14.25 -1.00 -1.48
C ARG A 183 -13.67 -1.08 -2.89
N LEU A 184 -12.35 -0.93 -3.03
CA LEU A 184 -11.68 -0.92 -4.32
C LEU A 184 -10.96 -2.24 -4.66
N GLU A 185 -10.84 -3.15 -3.69
CA GLU A 185 -10.07 -4.40 -3.77
C GLU A 185 -8.60 -4.12 -4.14
N VAL A 186 -7.94 -3.31 -3.31
CA VAL A 186 -6.55 -2.87 -3.49
C VAL A 186 -5.73 -3.15 -2.23
N SER A 187 -4.41 -3.28 -2.37
CA SER A 187 -3.49 -3.55 -1.26
C SER A 187 -3.28 -2.32 -0.38
N ALA A 188 -2.83 -2.53 0.86
CA ALA A 188 -2.38 -1.43 1.71
C ALA A 188 -1.23 -0.64 1.08
N MET A 189 -0.29 -1.33 0.42
CA MET A 189 0.81 -0.71 -0.32
C MET A 189 0.32 0.22 -1.44
N ASP A 190 -0.70 -0.18 -2.20
CA ASP A 190 -1.25 0.67 -3.27
C ASP A 190 -1.88 1.94 -2.67
N VAL A 191 -2.57 1.81 -1.54
CA VAL A 191 -3.14 2.95 -0.81
C VAL A 191 -2.04 3.90 -0.36
N GLU A 192 -0.90 3.41 0.13
CA GLU A 192 0.26 4.24 0.50
C GLU A 192 0.77 5.06 -0.71
N LYS A 193 0.97 4.41 -1.86
CA LYS A 193 1.46 5.05 -3.09
C LYS A 193 0.48 6.07 -3.64
N VAL A 194 -0.82 5.74 -3.70
CA VAL A 194 -1.85 6.68 -4.16
C VAL A 194 -1.98 7.86 -3.20
N SER A 195 -1.91 7.63 -1.89
CA SER A 195 -1.89 8.72 -0.90
C SER A 195 -0.74 9.69 -1.17
N TYR A 196 0.45 9.17 -1.44
CA TYR A 196 1.61 9.98 -1.79
C TYR A 196 1.36 10.82 -3.05
N VAL A 197 0.89 10.19 -4.13
CA VAL A 197 0.57 10.88 -5.39
C VAL A 197 -0.45 11.99 -5.17
N VAL A 198 -1.57 11.70 -4.50
CA VAL A 198 -2.64 12.69 -4.27
C VAL A 198 -2.09 13.90 -3.52
N MET A 199 -1.22 13.68 -2.53
CA MET A 199 -0.74 14.72 -1.64
C MET A 199 0.49 15.48 -2.17
N ARG A 200 1.18 14.94 -3.17
CA ARG A 200 2.46 15.47 -3.67
C ARG A 200 2.48 15.82 -5.16
N ARG A 201 1.49 15.43 -5.95
CA ARG A 201 1.43 15.73 -7.40
C ARG A 201 1.52 17.24 -7.73
N GLU A 202 0.96 18.09 -6.87
CA GLU A 202 1.04 19.55 -7.02
C GLU A 202 2.48 20.05 -6.76
N ASP A 203 3.14 19.51 -5.73
CA ASP A 203 4.55 19.79 -5.44
C ASP A 203 5.47 19.31 -6.58
N ALA A 204 5.04 18.27 -7.33
CA ALA A 204 5.75 17.70 -8.47
C ALA A 204 5.50 18.43 -9.81
N GLY A 205 4.64 19.46 -9.83
CA GLY A 205 4.26 20.16 -11.07
C GLY A 205 3.45 19.29 -12.05
N VAL A 206 2.89 18.17 -11.59
CA VAL A 206 2.06 17.27 -12.40
C VAL A 206 0.62 17.79 -12.37
N THR A 207 0.10 18.20 -13.52
CA THR A 207 -1.26 18.76 -13.66
C THR A 207 -2.35 17.74 -13.32
N PRO A 208 -3.52 18.16 -12.83
CA PRO A 208 -4.60 17.26 -12.45
C PRO A 208 -5.11 16.44 -13.66
N LEU A 209 -5.31 15.14 -13.47
CA LEU A 209 -5.97 14.23 -14.43
C LEU A 209 -7.41 14.67 -14.81
N THR A 210 -7.99 15.63 -14.08
CA THR A 210 -9.38 16.10 -14.26
C THR A 210 -9.50 17.55 -14.73
N ALA A 211 -8.53 18.08 -15.48
CA ALA A 211 -8.72 19.33 -16.23
C ALA A 211 -9.46 19.09 -17.56
N SER A 212 -10.58 18.36 -17.51
CA SER A 212 -11.55 18.39 -18.61
C SER A 212 -12.96 18.30 -18.05
N THR A 213 -13.71 19.37 -18.33
CA THR A 213 -15.12 19.64 -18.05
C THR A 213 -15.46 20.39 -16.75
N ARG A 214 -16.12 21.54 -16.99
CA ARG A 214 -16.86 22.45 -16.10
C ARG A 214 -16.02 23.50 -15.36
N ASP A 215 -15.84 24.65 -16.02
CA ASP A 215 -16.65 25.79 -15.60
C ASP A 215 -16.97 26.73 -16.77
N SER A 216 -18.25 27.03 -16.91
CA SER A 216 -18.77 28.07 -17.77
C SER A 216 -18.95 29.33 -16.92
N LYS A 217 -18.22 30.41 -17.22
CA LYS A 217 -18.76 31.76 -16.96
C LYS A 217 -18.20 32.79 -17.93
N ALA A 218 -19.12 33.63 -18.38
CA ALA A 218 -19.14 34.33 -19.65
C ALA A 218 -18.47 35.71 -19.69
N SER A 219 -18.40 36.22 -20.94
CA SER A 219 -18.24 37.59 -21.47
C SER A 219 -16.88 37.78 -22.16
N LYS A 220 -16.79 38.17 -23.44
CA LYS A 220 -17.57 39.14 -24.22
C LYS A 220 -17.56 38.80 -25.73
N GLU A 221 -18.57 39.34 -26.42
CA GLU A 221 -18.87 39.31 -27.85
C GLU A 221 -17.75 39.87 -28.75
N GLU A 222 -17.58 39.30 -29.94
CA GLU A 222 -17.75 40.03 -31.21
C GLU A 222 -17.94 39.08 -32.41
N ALA A 223 -18.63 39.60 -33.42
CA ALA A 223 -19.40 38.86 -34.43
C ALA A 223 -18.59 38.37 -35.65
N GLY A 224 -19.09 37.30 -36.28
CA GLY A 224 -18.64 36.85 -37.60
C GLY A 224 -19.39 35.61 -38.10
N ASN A 225 -20.42 35.84 -38.91
CA ASN A 225 -21.36 34.86 -39.47
C ASN A 225 -20.78 34.00 -40.61
N SER A 226 -21.00 32.67 -40.60
CA SER A 226 -21.47 31.91 -41.78
C SER A 226 -21.82 30.43 -41.45
N LYS A 227 -22.95 29.98 -42.04
CA LYS A 227 -23.54 28.61 -42.15
C LYS A 227 -22.50 27.58 -42.63
N SER A 228 -22.60 26.25 -42.49
CA SER A 228 -23.59 25.22 -42.10
C SER A 228 -22.75 23.94 -41.81
N GLU A 229 -23.17 22.96 -41.02
CA GLU A 229 -23.73 21.67 -41.51
C GLU A 229 -23.66 20.63 -40.38
N LYS A 230 -24.44 19.56 -40.52
CA LYS A 230 -24.97 18.64 -39.50
C LYS A 230 -24.17 17.34 -39.52
N ASP A 231 -23.52 16.90 -38.42
CA ASP A 231 -23.33 15.45 -38.22
C ASP A 231 -23.04 15.00 -36.77
N LYS A 232 -23.30 13.71 -36.56
CA LYS A 232 -23.66 12.99 -35.34
C LYS A 232 -22.47 12.60 -34.45
N SER A 233 -22.79 12.51 -33.17
CA SER A 233 -22.00 11.99 -32.05
C SER A 233 -21.53 10.54 -32.22
N LYS A 234 -20.23 10.28 -31.95
CA LYS A 234 -19.72 8.99 -31.42
C LYS A 234 -18.57 9.27 -30.43
N PRO A 235 -18.49 8.57 -29.28
CA PRO A 235 -17.37 8.71 -28.36
C PRO A 235 -16.14 7.98 -28.91
N SER A 236 -14.99 8.66 -28.83
CA SER A 236 -13.70 8.25 -29.37
C SER A 236 -13.18 6.95 -28.74
N THR A 237 -12.82 6.00 -29.61
CA THR A 237 -12.23 4.69 -29.33
C THR A 237 -10.83 4.78 -28.70
N ALA A 238 -10.19 5.97 -28.74
CA ALA A 238 -8.82 6.17 -28.27
C ALA A 238 -8.68 6.05 -26.74
N THR A 239 -9.67 6.54 -25.97
CA THR A 239 -9.62 6.49 -24.50
C THR A 239 -9.76 5.07 -23.96
N ARG A 240 -10.53 4.20 -24.65
CA ARG A 240 -10.62 2.77 -24.29
C ARG A 240 -9.32 2.02 -24.55
N GLY A 241 -8.60 2.36 -25.62
CA GLY A 241 -7.34 1.71 -25.96
C GLY A 241 -6.24 1.96 -24.93
N VAL A 242 -6.14 3.20 -24.43
CA VAL A 242 -5.15 3.57 -23.41
C VAL A 242 -5.44 2.89 -22.06
N ILE A 243 -6.71 2.79 -21.67
CA ILE A 243 -7.13 2.08 -20.45
C ILE A 243 -6.82 0.57 -20.54
N SER A 244 -7.05 -0.06 -21.71
CA SER A 244 -6.73 -1.47 -21.91
C SER A 244 -5.23 -1.73 -21.79
N GLN A 245 -4.40 -0.88 -22.41
CA GLN A 245 -2.94 -1.02 -22.36
C GLN A 245 -2.36 -0.83 -20.96
N ALA A 246 -2.91 0.09 -20.16
CA ALA A 246 -2.47 0.28 -18.78
C ALA A 246 -2.83 -0.92 -17.88
N ILE A 247 -4.02 -1.51 -18.06
CA ILE A 247 -4.46 -2.71 -17.33
C ILE A 247 -3.60 -3.92 -17.74
N GLU A 248 -3.33 -4.09 -19.03
CA GLU A 248 -2.50 -5.17 -19.56
C GLU A 248 -1.04 -5.06 -19.09
N ALA A 249 -0.48 -3.84 -19.08
CA ALA A 249 0.87 -3.59 -18.56
C ALA A 249 0.98 -3.91 -17.06
N TRP A 250 -0.05 -3.55 -16.27
CA TRP A 250 -0.07 -3.85 -14.83
C TRP A 250 -0.27 -5.35 -14.54
N GLN A 251 -1.12 -6.03 -15.31
CA GLN A 251 -1.28 -7.48 -15.23
C GLN A 251 0.00 -8.24 -15.64
N ALA A 252 0.73 -7.76 -16.65
CA ALA A 252 2.01 -8.32 -17.05
C ALA A 252 3.08 -8.15 -15.96
N ILE A 253 3.10 -7.00 -15.27
CA ILE A 253 3.99 -6.77 -14.12
C ILE A 253 3.64 -7.74 -12.98
N LEU A 254 2.36 -7.93 -12.65
CA LEU A 254 1.92 -8.91 -11.64
C LEU A 254 2.31 -10.35 -11.99
N LEU A 255 2.19 -10.75 -13.26
CA LEU A 255 2.57 -12.09 -13.72
C LEU A 255 4.09 -12.31 -13.63
N ASN A 256 4.89 -11.29 -13.95
CA ASN A 256 6.35 -11.38 -13.96
C ASN A 256 6.97 -11.24 -12.55
N SER A 257 6.22 -10.67 -11.60
CA SER A 257 6.64 -10.50 -10.20
C SER A 257 6.46 -11.75 -9.33
N GLY A 258 5.97 -12.87 -9.89
CA GLY A 258 5.80 -14.13 -9.17
C GLY A 258 4.70 -14.13 -8.08
N ALA A 259 3.88 -13.07 -7.98
CA ALA A 259 2.88 -12.89 -6.92
C ALA A 259 1.55 -13.65 -7.16
N ALA A 260 1.40 -14.35 -8.29
CA ALA A 260 0.15 -15.04 -8.64
C ALA A 260 0.34 -16.55 -8.83
N ARG A 261 0.67 -17.28 -7.76
CA ARG A 261 0.40 -18.74 -7.66
C ARG A 261 0.13 -19.11 -6.20
N GLY A 262 -1.09 -18.83 -5.74
CA GLY A 262 -1.49 -19.18 -4.38
C GLY A 262 -2.97 -18.99 -4.05
N HIS A 263 -3.90 -18.94 -5.02
CA HIS A 263 -5.32 -18.91 -4.68
C HIS A 263 -6.21 -19.51 -5.77
N LEU A 264 -6.04 -20.80 -6.05
CA LEU A 264 -7.13 -21.62 -6.59
C LEU A 264 -6.89 -23.11 -6.32
N ALA A 265 -7.01 -23.53 -5.06
CA ALA A 265 -7.32 -24.92 -4.74
C ALA A 265 -7.93 -25.01 -3.33
N GLN A 266 -9.02 -25.78 -3.24
CA GLN A 266 -9.72 -26.22 -2.03
C GLN A 266 -10.78 -25.28 -1.45
N ARG A 267 -11.91 -25.19 -2.17
CA ARG A 267 -13.23 -25.30 -1.55
C ARG A 267 -13.91 -26.57 -2.08
N SER A 268 -13.68 -27.70 -1.40
CA SER A 268 -14.58 -28.85 -1.50
C SER A 268 -15.73 -28.66 -0.51
N ASN A 269 -16.94 -28.64 -1.05
CA ASN A 269 -18.21 -28.53 -0.35
C ASN A 269 -18.59 -29.89 0.27
N PRO A 270 -18.86 -30.02 1.58
CA PRO A 270 -19.42 -31.24 2.15
C PRO A 270 -20.93 -31.08 2.29
N ALA A 271 -21.66 -31.37 1.22
CA ALA A 271 -23.12 -31.51 1.27
C ALA A 271 -23.57 -32.61 0.32
N ASN A 272 -23.40 -33.88 0.72
CA ASN A 272 -24.43 -34.87 0.48
C ASN A 272 -24.25 -36.08 1.43
N ARG A 273 -25.12 -36.17 2.44
CA ARG A 273 -25.36 -37.36 3.23
C ARG A 273 -26.74 -37.86 2.81
N GLY A 274 -26.81 -39.05 2.24
CA GLY A 274 -28.07 -39.65 1.82
C GLY A 274 -27.93 -41.07 1.30
N THR A 275 -27.96 -42.02 2.23
CA THR A 275 -28.63 -43.34 2.15
C THR A 275 -28.22 -44.32 1.05
N ALA A 276 -27.64 -45.47 1.45
CA ALA A 276 -28.28 -46.80 1.39
C ALA A 276 -27.21 -47.91 1.57
N GLY A 277 -27.49 -48.89 2.44
CA GLY A 277 -26.69 -50.13 2.53
C GLY A 277 -26.54 -50.68 3.95
N ALA A 278 -27.61 -51.26 4.50
CA ALA A 278 -27.56 -52.35 5.50
C ALA A 278 -26.76 -53.54 4.89
N GLU A 279 -26.07 -54.47 5.56
CA GLU A 279 -26.11 -55.14 6.89
C GLU A 279 -24.90 -56.16 6.86
N PRO A 280 -24.65 -57.08 7.82
CA PRO A 280 -24.37 -56.93 9.26
C PRO A 280 -23.05 -57.58 9.73
N SER A 281 -22.67 -57.23 10.97
CA SER A 281 -22.15 -58.12 12.04
C SER A 281 -20.99 -59.09 11.78
N THR A 282 -19.86 -58.84 12.45
CA THR A 282 -19.22 -59.83 13.34
C THR A 282 -18.26 -59.11 14.30
N ALA A 283 -18.50 -59.27 15.61
CA ALA A 283 -17.57 -58.88 16.67
C ALA A 283 -16.62 -60.06 16.98
N PRO A 284 -15.40 -59.80 17.48
CA PRO A 284 -14.43 -60.83 17.80
C PRO A 284 -14.70 -61.42 19.19
N GLN A 285 -14.71 -62.76 19.28
CA GLN A 285 -14.58 -63.47 20.55
C GLN A 285 -13.11 -63.67 20.92
N ILE A 286 -12.91 -63.68 22.23
CA ILE A 286 -11.68 -63.70 23.01
C ILE A 286 -11.34 -65.17 23.33
N ALA A 287 -10.06 -65.54 23.37
CA ALA A 287 -9.41 -66.38 24.42
C ALA A 287 -8.28 -67.29 23.91
N GLY A 288 -7.12 -67.17 24.56
CA GLY A 288 -6.43 -68.29 25.23
C GLY A 288 -5.65 -69.31 24.38
N LEU A 289 -4.33 -69.08 24.26
CA LEU A 289 -3.20 -69.91 24.74
C LEU A 289 -1.90 -69.47 24.07
#